data_AF-A0A2V6U6Y8-F1
#
_entry.id   AF-A0A2V6U6Y8-F1
#
_cell.length_a   1.000
_cell.length_b   1.000
_cell.length_c   1.000
_cell.angle_alpha   90.00
_cell.angle_beta   90.00
_cell.angle_gamma   90.00
#
_symmetry.space_group_name_H-M   'P 1'
#
loop_
_entity.id
_entity.type
_entity.pdbx_description
1 polymer ?
#
loop_
_entity_poly.entity_id
_entity_poly.type
_entity_poly.pdbx_seq_one_letter_code
_entity_poly.pdbx_strand_id
1 'polypeptide(L)'
;MTIEAPKVHVHMTVSNLEKSRAFYEKFFGTAPVKVKPGYVKFLPGFGPLNLALSEAAPAESRGHVDHMGIQVESSEIVMRELARVKAAGLPVREEMGVDCCHANQDK
;
A
#
# COMPACT_ATOMS: atom_id res chain seq x y z
N MET A 1 14.34 -4.36 -21.25
CA MET A 1 13.15 -4.04 -20.45
C MET A 1 13.62 -3.26 -19.25
N THR A 2 13.26 -1.99 -19.15
CA THR A 2 13.44 -1.20 -17.93
C THR A 2 12.44 -1.72 -16.90
N ILE A 3 12.92 -2.38 -15.85
CA ILE A 3 12.07 -2.72 -14.70
C ILE A 3 11.73 -1.39 -14.04
N GLU A 4 10.44 -1.03 -13.98
CA GLU A 4 10.03 0.13 -13.18
C GLU A 4 10.43 -0.09 -11.72
N ALA A 5 10.97 0.94 -11.08
CA ALA A 5 11.40 0.84 -9.68
C ALA A 5 10.21 0.40 -8.80
N PRO A 6 10.37 -0.63 -7.95
CA PRO A 6 9.31 -1.06 -7.04
C PRO A 6 8.85 0.09 -6.16
N LYS A 7 7.54 0.15 -5.89
CA LYS A 7 6.96 1.21 -5.05
C LYS A 7 6.90 0.75 -3.60
N VAL A 8 7.41 1.57 -2.68
CA VAL A 8 7.20 1.34 -1.25
C VAL A 8 5.72 1.53 -0.97
N HIS A 9 5.09 0.49 -0.42
CA HIS A 9 3.73 0.56 0.06
C HIS A 9 3.72 0.86 1.55
N VAL A 10 2.95 1.86 1.95
CA VAL A 10 2.65 2.17 3.35
C VAL A 10 1.14 2.25 3.47
N HIS A 11 0.56 1.45 4.36
CA HIS A 11 -0.83 1.60 4.78
C HIS A 11 -0.86 2.19 6.18
N MET A 12 -1.54 3.32 6.33
CA MET A 12 -1.75 3.98 7.62
C MET A 12 -3.23 4.03 8.00
N THR A 13 -3.54 3.66 9.23
CA THR A 13 -4.80 4.07 9.86
C THR A 13 -4.67 5.53 10.30
N VAL A 14 -5.63 6.36 9.95
CA VAL A 14 -5.68 7.79 10.28
C VAL A 14 -6.93 8.11 11.09
N SER A 15 -6.79 9.00 12.07
CA SER A 15 -7.89 9.37 12.97
C SER A 15 -9.02 10.16 12.31
N ASN A 16 -8.77 10.72 11.12
CA ASN A 16 -9.78 11.39 10.31
C ASN A 16 -9.35 11.33 8.83
N LEU A 17 -10.11 10.59 8.03
CA LEU A 17 -9.73 10.31 6.64
C LEU A 17 -9.89 11.54 5.75
N GLU A 18 -10.92 12.35 5.98
CA GLU A 18 -11.19 13.56 5.19
C GLU A 18 -10.06 14.60 5.34
N LYS A 19 -9.66 14.90 6.58
CA LYS A 19 -8.55 15.80 6.88
C LYS A 19 -7.24 15.28 6.31
N SER A 20 -6.98 13.98 6.43
CA SER A 20 -5.76 13.36 5.92
C SER A 20 -5.72 13.39 4.39
N ARG A 21 -6.84 13.09 3.73
CA ARG A 21 -6.97 13.23 2.28
C ARG A 21 -6.68 14.64 1.83
N ALA A 22 -7.32 15.64 2.43
CA ALA A 22 -7.12 17.05 2.07
C ALA A 22 -5.66 17.50 2.29
N PHE A 23 -4.99 16.98 3.31
CA PHE A 23 -3.56 17.21 3.52
C PHE A 23 -2.72 16.61 2.38
N TYR A 24 -2.91 15.33 2.05
CA TYR A 24 -2.09 14.66 1.05
C TYR A 24 -2.38 15.12 -0.39
N GLU A 25 -3.60 15.55 -0.70
CA GLU A 25 -3.92 16.20 -1.98
C GLU A 25 -3.08 17.48 -2.17
N LYS A 26 -2.94 18.30 -1.12
CA LYS A 26 -2.08 19.49 -1.14
C LYS A 26 -0.61 19.14 -1.17
N PHE A 27 -0.19 18.18 -0.34
CA PHE A 27 1.21 17.79 -0.22
C PHE A 27 1.76 17.18 -1.51
N PHE A 28 0.97 16.34 -2.19
CA PHE A 28 1.37 15.71 -3.45
C PHE A 28 1.00 16.55 -4.69
N GLY A 29 0.14 17.55 -4.55
CA GLY A 29 -0.36 18.34 -5.67
C GLY A 29 -1.20 17.53 -6.66
N THR A 30 -1.77 16.41 -6.23
CA THR A 30 -2.58 15.51 -7.08
C THR A 30 -3.70 14.85 -6.28
N ALA A 31 -4.78 14.49 -6.98
CA ALA A 31 -5.89 13.74 -6.40
C ALA A 31 -5.49 12.28 -6.08
N PRO A 32 -6.16 11.64 -5.11
CA PRO A 32 -5.99 10.21 -4.89
C PRO A 32 -6.39 9.40 -6.12
N VAL A 33 -5.66 8.33 -6.40
CA VAL A 33 -5.96 7.41 -7.52
C VAL A 33 -7.12 6.47 -7.22
N LYS A 34 -7.52 6.35 -5.95
CA LYS A 34 -8.68 5.56 -5.50
C LYS A 34 -9.26 6.16 -4.23
N VAL A 35 -10.59 6.25 -4.19
CA VAL A 35 -11.37 6.66 -3.03
C VAL A 35 -12.51 5.66 -2.86
N LYS A 36 -12.68 5.15 -1.64
CA LYS A 36 -13.79 4.29 -1.20
C LYS A 36 -14.25 4.76 0.19
N PRO A 37 -15.45 4.38 0.65
CA PRO A 37 -15.83 4.60 2.05
C PRO A 37 -14.75 4.07 3.00
N GLY A 38 -14.22 4.94 3.87
CA GLY A 38 -13.16 4.58 4.83
C GLY A 38 -11.77 4.31 4.23
N TYR A 39 -11.52 4.59 2.94
CA TYR A 39 -10.23 4.31 2.30
C TYR A 39 -9.84 5.31 1.20
N VAL A 40 -8.58 5.75 1.19
CA VAL A 40 -7.99 6.51 0.06
C VAL A 40 -6.60 5.99 -0.30
N LYS A 41 -6.20 6.13 -1.57
CA LYS A 41 -4.87 5.75 -2.07
C LYS A 41 -4.26 6.83 -2.95
N PHE A 42 -2.98 7.10 -2.76
CA PHE A 42 -2.17 8.01 -3.56
C PHE A 42 -1.01 7.28 -4.23
N LEU A 43 -0.71 7.66 -5.47
CA LEU A 43 0.48 7.27 -6.22
C LEU A 43 1.14 8.55 -6.78
N PRO A 44 1.93 9.27 -5.98
CA PRO A 44 2.54 10.54 -6.39
C PRO A 44 3.53 10.34 -7.55
N GLY A 45 3.54 11.25 -8.52
CA GLY A 45 4.39 11.12 -9.71
C GLY A 45 5.87 11.38 -9.48
N PHE A 46 6.26 12.02 -8.37
CA PHE A 46 7.66 12.37 -8.10
C PHE A 46 8.50 11.23 -7.51
N GLY A 47 7.89 10.08 -7.17
CA GLY A 47 8.64 8.98 -6.56
C GLY A 47 7.87 7.66 -6.45
N PRO A 48 8.58 6.57 -6.14
CA PRO A 48 8.01 5.23 -6.09
C PRO A 48 7.26 4.98 -4.76
N LEU A 49 6.12 5.67 -4.57
CA LEU A 49 5.30 5.56 -3.36
C LEU A 49 3.88 5.06 -3.69
N ASN A 50 3.41 4.12 -2.89
CA ASN A 50 2.02 3.68 -2.79
C ASN A 50 1.52 3.90 -1.36
N LEU A 51 0.90 5.06 -1.12
CA LEU A 51 0.32 5.41 0.18
C LEU A 51 -1.17 5.06 0.21
N ALA A 52 -1.57 4.20 1.14
CA ALA A 52 -2.96 3.92 1.45
C ALA A 52 -3.32 4.42 2.85
N LEU A 53 -4.51 5.00 2.99
CA LEU A 53 -5.02 5.48 4.27
C LEU A 53 -6.38 4.83 4.54
N SER A 54 -6.57 4.34 5.76
CA SER A 54 -7.85 3.88 6.27
C SER A 54 -8.30 4.72 7.46
N GLU A 55 -9.60 4.90 7.62
CA GLU A 55 -10.13 5.60 8.79
C GLU A 55 -10.10 4.69 10.02
N ALA A 56 -9.62 5.21 11.15
CA ALA A 56 -9.65 4.53 12.43
C ALA A 56 -11.10 4.27 12.88
N ALA A 57 -11.33 3.13 13.52
CA ALA A 57 -12.59 2.93 14.23
C ALA A 57 -12.75 4.00 15.35
N PRO A 58 -13.98 4.41 15.71
CA PRO A 58 -14.19 5.47 16.70
C PRO A 58 -13.52 5.25 18.08
N ALA A 59 -13.23 3.99 18.43
CA ALA A 59 -12.54 3.63 19.67
C ALA A 59 -11.01 3.83 19.61
N GLU A 60 -10.44 4.02 18.42
CA GLU A 60 -9.02 4.22 18.20
C GLU A 60 -8.70 5.72 18.08
N SER A 61 -8.01 6.26 19.09
CA SER A 61 -7.74 7.71 19.18
C SER A 61 -6.49 8.18 18.44
N ARG A 62 -5.72 7.27 17.84
CA ARG A 62 -4.40 7.59 17.24
C ARG A 62 -4.21 6.92 15.89
N GLY A 63 -3.69 7.70 14.93
CA GLY A 63 -3.20 7.15 13.67
C GLY A 63 -1.91 6.36 13.87
N HIS A 64 -1.74 5.29 13.10
CA HIS A 64 -0.59 4.40 13.14
C HIS A 64 -0.28 3.84 11.74
N VAL A 65 0.91 3.27 11.58
CA VAL A 65 1.24 2.47 10.39
C VAL A 65 0.71 1.06 10.62
N ASP A 66 -0.16 0.58 9.74
CA ASP A 66 -0.76 -0.75 9.84
C ASP A 66 0.22 -1.80 9.31
N HIS A 67 0.66 -1.61 8.07
CA HIS A 67 1.59 -2.50 7.40
C HIS A 67 2.38 -1.79 6.30
N MET A 68 3.44 -2.45 5.86
CA MET A 68 4.30 -2.01 4.77
C MET A 68 4.42 -3.11 3.72
N GLY A 69 4.76 -2.73 2.50
CA GLY A 69 4.99 -3.68 1.42
C GLY A 69 5.84 -3.10 0.30
N ILE A 70 6.10 -3.93 -0.70
CA ILE A 70 6.77 -3.54 -1.93
C ILE A 70 5.83 -3.92 -3.07
N GLN A 71 5.27 -2.93 -3.74
CA GLN A 71 4.48 -3.15 -4.95
C GLN A 71 5.43 -3.37 -6.13
N VAL A 72 5.22 -4.44 -6.87
CA VAL A 72 5.99 -4.78 -8.06
C VAL A 72 5.11 -4.70 -9.30
N GLU A 73 5.71 -4.89 -10.47
CA GLU A 73 4.99 -4.74 -11.74
C GLU A 73 4.08 -5.95 -12.03
N SER A 74 4.45 -7.13 -11.54
CA SER A 74 3.77 -8.38 -11.89
C SER A 74 3.91 -9.46 -10.83
N SER A 75 2.99 -10.42 -10.86
CA SER A 75 3.00 -11.60 -9.99
C SER A 75 4.24 -12.48 -10.23
N GLU A 76 4.80 -12.50 -11.44
CA GLU A 76 6.05 -13.23 -11.73
C GLU A 76 7.21 -12.68 -10.91
N ILE A 77 7.28 -11.35 -10.70
CA ILE A 77 8.28 -10.73 -9.83
C ILE A 77 8.03 -11.14 -8.37
N VAL A 78 6.78 -11.16 -7.91
CA VAL A 78 6.42 -11.64 -6.56
C VAL A 78 6.92 -13.07 -6.36
N MET A 79 6.62 -13.97 -7.29
CA MET A 79 7.02 -15.39 -7.21
C MET A 79 8.54 -15.57 -7.23
N ARG A 80 9.25 -14.78 -8.03
CA ARG A 80 10.73 -14.77 -8.07
C ARG A 80 11.31 -14.37 -6.72
N GLU A 81 10.85 -13.25 -6.16
CA GLU A 81 11.36 -12.76 -4.87
C GLU A 81 10.97 -13.68 -3.71
N LEU A 82 9.76 -14.24 -3.74
CA LEU A 82 9.30 -15.24 -2.78
C LEU A 82 10.23 -16.47 -2.78
N ALA A 83 10.57 -17.00 -3.96
CA ALA A 83 11.49 -18.12 -4.07
C ALA A 83 12.88 -17.78 -3.50
N ARG A 84 13.40 -16.58 -3.78
CA ARG A 84 14.67 -16.09 -3.22
C ARG A 84 14.63 -15.97 -1.69
N VAL A 85 13.56 -15.42 -1.14
CA VAL A 85 13.36 -15.23 0.32
C VAL A 85 13.24 -16.58 1.03
N LYS A 86 12.48 -17.53 0.46
CA LYS A 86 12.38 -18.91 0.96
C LYS A 86 13.73 -19.62 0.94
N ALA A 87 14.48 -19.51 -0.16
CA ALA A 87 15.81 -20.10 -0.28
C ALA A 87 16.82 -19.52 0.73
N ALA A 88 16.61 -18.28 1.17
CA ALA A 88 17.38 -17.65 2.24
C ALA A 88 16.95 -18.10 3.66
N GLY A 89 15.96 -18.98 3.79
CA GLY A 89 15.50 -19.52 5.07
C GLY A 89 14.65 -18.55 5.90
N LEU A 90 14.14 -17.48 5.30
CA LEU A 90 13.27 -16.53 6.00
C LEU A 90 11.84 -17.10 6.13
N PRO A 91 11.16 -16.91 7.28
CA PRO A 91 9.78 -17.33 7.44
C PRO A 91 8.88 -16.50 6.50
N VAL A 92 8.03 -17.18 5.73
CA VAL A 92 7.10 -16.53 4.81
C VAL A 92 5.69 -17.09 5.01
N ARG A 93 4.71 -16.19 4.90
CA ARG A 93 3.29 -16.53 4.78
C ARG A 93 2.82 -16.12 3.39
N GLU A 94 2.30 -17.07 2.64
CA GLU A 94 1.79 -16.83 1.30
C GLU A 94 0.30 -16.50 1.34
N GLU A 95 -0.07 -15.48 0.57
CA GLU A 95 -1.43 -14.99 0.40
C GLU A 95 -1.71 -14.86 -1.09
N MET A 96 -1.82 -16.00 -1.78
CA MET A 96 -2.09 -16.04 -3.22
C MET A 96 -3.59 -16.11 -3.49
N GLY A 97 -4.11 -15.24 -4.36
CA GLY A 97 -5.52 -15.27 -4.76
C GLY A 97 -6.49 -14.89 -3.65
N VAL A 98 -6.02 -14.13 -2.66
CA VAL A 98 -6.87 -13.56 -1.61
C VAL A 98 -7.15 -12.09 -1.91
N ASP A 99 -8.44 -11.75 -2.03
CA ASP A 99 -8.88 -10.35 -2.08
C ASP A 99 -8.87 -9.78 -0.66
N CYS A 100 -7.69 -9.39 -0.16
CA CYS A 100 -7.60 -8.78 1.16
C CYS A 100 -8.11 -7.33 1.10
N CYS A 101 -9.36 -7.18 1.55
CA CYS A 101 -10.09 -5.97 1.89
C CYS A 101 -10.30 -4.94 0.74
N HIS A 102 -9.28 -4.37 0.10
CA HIS A 102 -9.46 -3.31 -0.92
C HIS A 102 -8.43 -3.25 -2.06
N ALA A 103 -7.41 -4.12 -2.06
CA ALA A 103 -6.42 -4.27 -3.11
C ALA A 103 -6.17 -5.76 -3.37
N ASN A 104 -6.14 -6.17 -4.63
CA ASN A 104 -5.67 -7.50 -4.99
C ASN A 104 -4.15 -7.48 -4.78
N GLN A 105 -3.67 -8.29 -3.82
CA GLN A 105 -2.28 -8.32 -3.34
C GLN A 105 -1.35 -9.10 -4.29
N ASP A 106 -1.88 -9.66 -5.38
CA ASP A 106 -1.11 -10.46 -6.33
C ASP A 106 -0.26 -9.57 -7.29
N LYS A 107 -0.09 -8.27 -7.01
CA LYS A 107 0.65 -7.28 -7.83
C LYS A 107 1.35 -6.20 -7.00
#